data_AF-A0A3B1KFJ5-F1
#
_entry.id   AF-A0A3B1KFJ5-F1
#
_cell.length_a   1.000
_cell.length_b   1.000
_cell.length_c   1.000
_cell.angle_alpha   90.00
_cell.angle_beta   90.00
_cell.angle_gamma   90.00
#
_symmetry.space_group_name_H-M   'P 1'
#
loop_
_entity.id
_entity.type
_entity.pdbx_description
1 polymer ?
#
loop_
_entity_poly.entity_id
_entity_poly.type
_entity_poly.pdbx_seq_one_letter_code
_entity_poly.pdbx_strand_id
1 'polypeptide(L)'
;MAAPHSCLKCYCVCLCVCVCQALVGEQYGTVGLPEQVDLCEFMLLLQVCQNLGFSCVTLEKLYRRDENTIPPKYCLIRLEVEDSGRHADLEKARMMMQYAVTECVQQGDIKPEEAQKYCTSDLEKDLCFALKGRSRADIKRCLCYVNKPFKTPDRRKTDDKQPTDYQTTSVALKELREDFLPNLVQSHKALVYTTISTTTMELSGEQSYAEELGHQLYSDLKQLIDQSVEKNEDQTQGFFSQQRELCDIFSRLYKIERDEVTHVRAYLEQDTNRPLVLVGGPCTGKSVFLAHCANQV
;
A
#
# COMPACT_ATOMS: atom_id res chain seq x y z
N MET A 1 17.79 -22.41 -14.95
CA MET A 1 18.35 -21.09 -14.63
C MET A 1 17.18 -20.25 -14.14
N ALA A 2 17.11 -20.01 -12.83
CA ALA A 2 15.92 -19.51 -12.16
C ALA A 2 15.70 -18.01 -12.45
N ALA A 3 14.51 -17.65 -12.95
CA ALA A 3 14.11 -16.26 -13.07
C ALA A 3 13.76 -15.71 -11.67
N PRO A 4 14.20 -14.49 -11.31
CA PRO A 4 13.88 -13.93 -10.01
C PRO A 4 12.41 -13.49 -9.96
N HIS A 5 11.67 -14.08 -9.04
CA HIS A 5 10.34 -13.62 -8.62
C HIS A 5 10.49 -12.34 -7.78
N SER A 6 10.79 -11.22 -8.44
CA SER A 6 10.92 -9.91 -7.79
C SER A 6 9.63 -9.11 -7.97
N CYS A 7 8.81 -9.06 -6.92
CA CYS A 7 7.80 -8.02 -6.75
C CYS A 7 8.54 -6.73 -6.36
N LEU A 8 8.75 -5.83 -7.31
CA LEU A 8 9.41 -4.54 -7.05
C LEU A 8 8.47 -3.67 -6.21
N LYS A 9 8.75 -3.54 -4.91
CA LYS A 9 8.06 -2.61 -4.00
C LYS A 9 8.71 -1.23 -4.11
N CYS A 10 8.02 -0.26 -4.69
CA CYS A 10 8.42 1.15 -4.63
C CYS A 10 7.39 1.94 -3.83
N TYR A 11 7.71 2.24 -2.58
CA TYR A 11 6.92 3.15 -1.74
C TYR A 11 7.62 4.50 -1.71
N CYS A 12 7.20 5.43 -2.56
CA CYS A 12 7.62 6.82 -2.46
C CYS A 12 6.60 7.59 -1.63
N VAL A 13 6.91 7.80 -0.34
CA VAL A 13 6.17 8.75 0.51
C VAL A 13 6.75 10.14 0.26
N CYS A 14 6.43 10.71 -0.89
CA CYS A 14 6.67 12.12 -1.17
C CYS A 14 5.31 12.78 -1.37
N LEU A 15 5.00 13.79 -0.56
CA LEU A 15 3.68 14.43 -0.44
C LEU A 15 3.12 15.09 -1.71
N CYS A 16 3.76 14.94 -2.87
CA CYS A 16 3.37 15.63 -4.08
C CYS A 16 2.68 14.74 -5.14
N VAL A 17 3.00 13.45 -5.30
CA VAL A 17 2.28 12.56 -6.24
C VAL A 17 2.50 11.09 -5.84
N CYS A 18 1.55 10.46 -5.15
CA CYS A 18 1.58 9.01 -4.94
C CYS A 18 0.92 8.31 -6.14
N VAL A 19 1.70 7.60 -6.95
CA VAL A 19 1.21 6.70 -8.01
C VAL A 19 1.36 5.27 -7.51
N CYS A 20 0.26 4.53 -7.38
CA CYS A 20 0.33 3.09 -7.10
C CYS A 20 0.46 2.33 -8.42
N GLN A 21 1.48 1.48 -8.54
CA GLN A 21 1.69 0.61 -9.68
C GLN A 21 1.54 -0.84 -9.23
N ALA A 22 0.75 -1.62 -9.95
CA ALA A 22 0.59 -3.05 -9.70
C ALA A 22 0.75 -3.85 -10.98
N LEU A 23 1.53 -4.94 -10.91
CA LEU A 23 1.67 -5.92 -11.98
C LEU A 23 1.12 -7.26 -11.47
N VAL A 24 -0.02 -7.66 -12.03
CA VAL A 24 -0.71 -8.91 -11.69
C VAL A 24 -0.36 -9.94 -12.76
N GLY A 25 0.67 -10.74 -12.48
CA GLY A 25 1.10 -11.87 -13.30
C GLY A 25 0.24 -13.11 -13.08
N GLU A 26 0.68 -14.27 -13.59
CA GLU A 26 -0.07 -15.54 -13.59
C GLU A 26 -0.32 -16.15 -12.20
N GLN A 27 0.56 -15.91 -11.22
CA GLN A 27 0.49 -16.46 -9.87
C GLN A 27 -0.09 -15.46 -8.87
N TYR A 28 -0.80 -15.96 -7.84
CA TYR A 28 -1.49 -15.16 -6.81
C TYR A 28 -0.52 -14.36 -5.94
N GLY A 29 0.74 -14.79 -5.92
CA GLY A 29 1.72 -14.42 -4.91
C GLY A 29 1.70 -15.40 -3.74
N THR A 30 2.75 -15.35 -2.93
CA THR A 30 2.83 -16.12 -1.69
C THR A 30 1.84 -15.56 -0.68
N VAL A 31 1.18 -16.45 0.07
CA VAL A 31 0.33 -16.07 1.18
C VAL A 31 1.18 -15.42 2.27
N GLY A 32 0.83 -14.19 2.64
CA GLY A 32 1.60 -13.42 3.61
C GLY A 32 1.28 -13.81 5.04
N LEU A 33 2.31 -13.95 5.89
CA LEU A 33 2.11 -14.02 7.33
C LEU A 33 1.48 -12.71 7.83
N PRO A 34 0.46 -12.75 8.69
CA PRO A 34 -0.16 -11.53 9.20
C PRO A 34 0.84 -10.73 10.05
N GLU A 35 0.90 -9.40 9.83
CA GLU A 35 1.78 -8.53 10.60
C GLU A 35 1.40 -8.48 12.09
N GLN A 36 0.11 -8.61 12.40
CA GLN A 36 -0.42 -8.61 13.75
C GLN A 36 -1.50 -9.69 13.91
N VAL A 37 -1.49 -10.36 15.05
CA VAL A 37 -2.50 -11.35 15.46
C VAL A 37 -2.90 -11.07 16.90
N ASP A 38 -4.18 -11.18 17.23
CA ASP A 38 -4.63 -10.97 18.61
C ASP A 38 -4.09 -12.08 19.53
N LEU A 39 -3.86 -11.75 20.81
CA LEU A 39 -3.29 -12.67 21.81
C LEU A 39 -4.03 -14.01 21.87
N CYS A 40 -5.36 -13.97 22.03
CA CYS A 40 -6.18 -15.18 22.17
C CYS A 40 -6.13 -16.05 20.90
N GLU A 41 -6.18 -15.42 19.73
CA GLU A 41 -6.12 -16.10 18.44
C GLU A 41 -4.75 -16.73 18.20
N PHE A 42 -3.66 -16.02 18.50
CA PHE A 42 -2.31 -16.55 18.33
C PHE A 42 -2.07 -17.75 19.27
N MET A 43 -2.54 -17.68 20.52
CA MET A 43 -2.46 -18.80 21.46
C MET A 43 -3.26 -20.02 21.00
N LEU A 44 -4.46 -19.82 20.45
CA LEU A 44 -5.26 -20.89 19.86
C LEU A 44 -4.50 -21.57 18.71
N LEU A 45 -3.94 -20.79 17.79
CA LEU A 45 -3.16 -21.32 16.67
C LEU A 45 -1.93 -22.11 17.12
N LEU A 46 -1.22 -21.64 18.15
CA LEU A 46 -0.10 -22.39 18.74
C LEU A 46 -0.57 -23.72 19.33
N GLN A 47 -1.69 -23.73 20.05
CA GLN A 47 -2.25 -24.95 20.63
C GLN A 47 -2.60 -25.98 19.55
N VAL A 48 -3.24 -25.53 18.46
CA VAL A 48 -3.58 -26.40 17.32
C VAL A 48 -2.31 -26.91 16.63
N CYS A 49 -1.31 -26.05 16.42
CA CYS A 49 -0.01 -26.48 15.89
C CYS A 49 0.63 -27.58 16.75
N GLN A 50 0.60 -27.46 18.08
CA GLN A 50 1.14 -28.48 18.99
C GLN A 50 0.35 -29.79 18.90
N ASN A 51 -0.97 -29.72 18.83
CA ASN A 51 -1.84 -30.89 18.68
C ASN A 51 -1.58 -31.62 17.35
N LEU A 52 -1.22 -30.88 16.30
CA LEU A 52 -0.84 -31.42 14.98
C LEU A 52 0.62 -31.95 14.94
N GLY A 53 1.37 -31.84 16.05
CA GLY A 53 2.76 -32.31 16.15
C GLY A 53 3.80 -31.35 15.56
N PHE A 54 3.45 -30.10 15.30
CA PHE A 54 4.39 -29.09 14.81
C PHE A 54 5.23 -28.47 15.93
N SER A 55 6.49 -28.14 15.62
CA SER A 55 7.35 -27.36 16.51
C SER A 55 7.00 -25.88 16.42
N CYS A 56 6.44 -25.33 17.50
CA CYS A 56 6.03 -23.94 17.58
C CYS A 56 7.19 -22.94 17.73
N VAL A 57 8.41 -23.43 17.96
CA VAL A 57 9.62 -22.61 18.17
C VAL A 57 9.84 -21.64 17.02
N THR A 58 9.55 -22.06 15.78
CA THR A 58 9.71 -21.19 14.60
C THR A 58 8.70 -20.04 14.59
N LEU A 59 7.45 -20.27 15.01
CA LEU A 59 6.43 -19.20 15.11
C LEU A 59 6.75 -18.24 16.25
N GLU A 60 7.13 -18.75 17.43
CA GLU A 60 7.52 -17.95 18.59
C GLU A 60 8.78 -17.11 18.35
N LYS A 61 9.69 -17.59 17.50
CA LYS A 61 10.88 -16.83 17.07
C LYS A 61 10.52 -15.66 16.14
N LEU A 62 9.46 -15.79 15.34
CA LEU A 62 9.06 -14.81 14.34
C LEU A 62 8.05 -13.78 14.88
N TYR A 63 7.25 -14.14 15.88
CA TYR A 63 6.24 -13.29 16.49
C TYR A 63 6.61 -12.87 17.91
N ARG A 64 6.56 -11.57 18.19
CA ARG A 64 6.79 -11.02 19.53
C ARG A 64 5.50 -10.45 20.09
N ARG A 65 5.23 -10.75 21.36
CA ARG A 65 4.12 -10.15 22.10
C ARG A 65 4.40 -8.67 22.32
N ASP A 66 3.47 -7.83 21.89
CA ASP A 66 3.44 -6.39 22.15
C ASP A 66 2.37 -6.10 23.21
N GLU A 67 2.84 -5.73 24.41
CA GLU A 67 2.00 -5.33 25.54
C GLU A 67 1.58 -3.85 25.46
N ASN A 68 2.13 -3.06 24.53
CA ASN A 68 1.81 -1.64 24.40
C ASN A 68 0.50 -1.40 23.61
N THR A 69 0.02 -2.43 22.92
CA THR A 69 -1.26 -2.39 22.21
C THR A 69 -2.38 -2.87 23.13
N ILE A 70 -3.54 -2.20 23.13
CA ILE A 70 -4.73 -2.58 23.91
C ILE A 70 -5.86 -2.91 22.93
N PRO A 71 -6.31 -4.18 22.81
CA PRO A 71 -5.82 -5.38 23.52
C PRO A 71 -4.43 -5.86 23.05
N PRO A 72 -3.70 -6.66 23.85
CA PRO A 72 -2.36 -7.15 23.50
C PRO A 72 -2.35 -7.98 22.21
N LYS A 73 -1.28 -7.84 21.43
CA LYS A 73 -1.13 -8.51 20.13
C LYS A 73 0.22 -9.16 19.97
N TYR A 74 0.31 -10.15 19.10
CA TYR A 74 1.57 -10.66 18.58
C TYR A 74 1.90 -9.97 17.26
N CYS A 75 3.05 -9.34 17.21
CA CYS A 75 3.55 -8.63 16.03
C CYS A 75 4.66 -9.45 15.37
N LEU A 76 4.58 -9.60 14.05
CA LEU A 76 5.64 -10.20 13.24
C LEU A 76 6.85 -9.28 13.30
N ILE A 77 8.01 -9.83 13.66
CA ILE A 77 9.26 -9.06 13.70
C ILE A 77 9.65 -8.77 12.25
N ARG A 78 9.63 -7.49 11.84
CA ARG A 78 10.18 -7.05 10.54
C ARG A 78 11.68 -7.31 10.55
N LEU A 79 12.10 -8.29 9.76
CA LEU A 79 13.49 -8.73 9.67
C LEU A 79 14.08 -8.19 8.37
N GLU A 80 15.16 -7.43 8.48
CA GLU A 80 15.97 -7.00 7.33
C GLU A 80 16.51 -8.26 6.62
N VAL A 81 16.27 -8.32 5.32
CA VAL A 81 16.24 -9.54 4.50
C VAL A 81 17.62 -9.83 3.93
N GLU A 82 18.51 -10.51 4.67
CA GLU A 82 19.79 -10.99 4.08
C GLU A 82 20.24 -12.41 4.53
N ASP A 83 19.38 -13.22 5.15
CA ASP A 83 19.79 -14.55 5.65
C ASP A 83 18.99 -15.71 5.01
N SER A 84 19.67 -16.49 4.16
CA SER A 84 19.10 -17.61 3.39
C SER A 84 18.51 -18.72 4.28
N GLY A 85 19.03 -18.89 5.51
CA GLY A 85 18.47 -19.82 6.49
C GLY A 85 17.06 -19.45 6.96
N ARG A 86 16.70 -18.16 6.91
CA ARG A 86 15.43 -17.64 7.46
C ARG A 86 14.27 -17.66 6.46
N HIS A 87 14.57 -17.76 5.16
CA HIS A 87 13.53 -18.01 4.15
C HIS A 87 12.83 -19.34 4.42
N ALA A 88 13.59 -20.38 4.79
CA ALA A 88 13.04 -21.68 5.15
C ALA A 88 12.19 -21.61 6.44
N ASP A 89 12.60 -20.81 7.43
CA ASP A 89 11.82 -20.58 8.66
C ASP A 89 10.49 -19.88 8.34
N LEU A 90 10.48 -18.89 7.44
CA LEU A 90 9.27 -18.18 7.01
C LEU A 90 8.31 -19.10 6.23
N GLU A 91 8.81 -19.95 5.33
CA GLU A 91 7.96 -20.92 4.62
C GLU A 91 7.36 -21.94 5.58
N LYS A 92 8.15 -22.47 6.51
CA LYS A 92 7.65 -23.39 7.54
C LYS A 92 6.58 -22.72 8.40
N ALA A 93 6.81 -21.47 8.81
CA ALA A 93 5.84 -20.71 9.58
C ALA A 93 4.53 -20.49 8.82
N ARG A 94 4.61 -20.12 7.53
CA ARG A 94 3.43 -20.00 6.64
C ARG A 94 2.64 -21.29 6.59
N MET A 95 3.32 -22.39 6.30
CA MET A 95 2.70 -23.71 6.21
C MET A 95 1.99 -24.07 7.52
N MET A 96 2.66 -23.95 8.67
CA MET A 96 2.07 -24.25 9.97
C MET A 96 0.83 -23.40 10.27
N MET A 97 0.90 -22.09 9.99
CA MET A 97 -0.22 -21.18 10.22
C MET A 97 -1.41 -21.51 9.32
N GLN A 98 -1.18 -21.84 8.05
CA GLN A 98 -2.25 -22.26 7.13
C GLN A 98 -2.93 -23.56 7.59
N TYR A 99 -2.16 -24.57 8.00
CA TYR A 99 -2.72 -25.83 8.53
C TYR A 99 -3.53 -25.58 9.80
N ALA A 100 -2.97 -24.83 10.76
CA ALA A 100 -3.66 -24.54 12.01
C ALA A 100 -4.96 -23.76 11.78
N VAL A 101 -4.95 -22.75 10.92
CA VAL A 101 -6.15 -21.98 10.56
C VAL A 101 -7.19 -22.85 9.86
N THR A 102 -6.76 -23.71 8.94
CA THR A 102 -7.67 -24.64 8.23
C THR A 102 -8.37 -25.57 9.22
N GLU A 103 -7.64 -26.12 10.19
CA GLU A 103 -8.21 -26.95 11.24
C GLU A 103 -9.15 -26.16 12.17
N CYS A 104 -8.77 -24.94 12.57
CA CYS A 104 -9.62 -24.07 13.39
C CYS A 104 -10.95 -23.71 12.69
N VAL A 105 -10.91 -23.47 11.38
CA VAL A 105 -12.12 -23.18 10.58
C VAL A 105 -13.01 -24.41 10.47
N GLN A 106 -12.43 -25.60 10.30
CA GLN A 106 -13.20 -26.86 10.27
C GLN A 106 -13.85 -27.18 11.62
N GLN A 107 -13.16 -26.86 12.73
CA GLN A 107 -13.66 -27.04 14.09
C GLN A 107 -14.65 -25.96 14.52
N GLY A 108 -14.71 -24.84 13.79
CA GLY A 108 -15.61 -23.71 14.06
C GLY A 108 -15.08 -22.72 15.09
N ASP A 109 -13.81 -22.85 15.50
CA ASP A 109 -13.17 -21.97 16.49
C ASP A 109 -12.81 -20.60 15.90
N ILE A 110 -12.55 -20.54 14.58
CA ILE A 110 -12.30 -19.30 13.84
C ILE A 110 -13.34 -19.19 12.73
N LYS A 111 -13.95 -18.00 12.59
CA LYS A 111 -14.87 -17.73 11.49
C LYS A 111 -14.13 -17.65 10.15
N PRO A 112 -14.73 -18.11 9.04
CA PRO A 112 -14.08 -18.06 7.73
C PRO A 112 -13.70 -16.64 7.30
N GLU A 113 -14.48 -15.62 7.70
CA GLU A 113 -14.17 -14.20 7.43
C GLU A 113 -12.89 -13.74 8.14
N GLU A 114 -12.67 -14.19 9.39
CA GLU A 114 -11.49 -13.84 10.17
C GLU A 114 -10.25 -14.62 9.69
N ALA A 115 -10.46 -15.84 9.19
CA ALA A 115 -9.42 -16.67 8.60
C ALA A 115 -8.85 -16.10 7.28
N GLN A 116 -9.59 -15.24 6.58
CA GLN A 116 -9.19 -14.69 5.28
C GLN A 116 -7.81 -14.01 5.33
N LYS A 117 -7.46 -13.35 6.44
CA LYS A 117 -6.15 -12.68 6.61
C LYS A 117 -4.93 -13.63 6.54
N TYR A 118 -5.16 -14.92 6.74
CA TYR A 118 -4.16 -16.00 6.64
C TYR A 118 -4.14 -16.70 5.28
N CYS A 119 -5.10 -16.40 4.40
CA CYS A 119 -5.21 -17.01 3.07
C CYS A 119 -4.95 -16.00 1.93
N THR A 120 -5.02 -14.71 2.23
CA THR A 120 -4.75 -13.62 1.27
C THR A 120 -3.26 -13.46 0.96
N SER A 121 -2.92 -13.26 -0.32
CA SER A 121 -1.56 -12.96 -0.74
C SER A 121 -1.12 -11.55 -0.37
N ASP A 122 0.19 -11.33 -0.28
CA ASP A 122 0.74 -9.98 -0.07
C ASP A 122 0.33 -9.03 -1.21
N LEU A 123 0.25 -9.53 -2.44
CA LEU A 123 -0.23 -8.76 -3.59
C LEU A 123 -1.69 -8.31 -3.40
N GLU A 124 -2.57 -9.20 -2.96
CA GLU A 124 -3.97 -8.83 -2.70
C GLU A 124 -4.09 -7.84 -1.54
N LYS A 125 -3.32 -8.03 -0.46
CA LYS A 125 -3.28 -7.10 0.67
C LYS A 125 -2.85 -5.71 0.22
N ASP A 126 -1.78 -5.61 -0.56
CA ASP A 126 -1.25 -4.35 -1.08
C ASP A 126 -2.28 -3.68 -2.02
N LEU A 127 -2.91 -4.43 -2.92
CA LEU A 127 -3.97 -3.93 -3.80
C LEU A 127 -5.20 -3.45 -3.02
N CYS A 128 -5.65 -4.22 -2.03
CA CYS A 128 -6.76 -3.82 -1.17
C CYS A 128 -6.41 -2.56 -0.38
N PHE A 129 -5.22 -2.45 0.18
CA PHE A 129 -4.78 -1.27 0.91
C PHE A 129 -4.71 -0.01 0.01
N ALA A 130 -4.20 -0.18 -1.21
CA ALA A 130 -4.04 0.89 -2.18
C ALA A 130 -5.37 1.34 -2.80
N LEU A 131 -6.35 0.45 -2.96
CA LEU A 131 -7.53 0.71 -3.79
C LEU A 131 -8.86 0.67 -3.02
N LYS A 132 -9.00 -0.20 -2.01
CA LYS A 132 -10.27 -0.41 -1.30
C LYS A 132 -10.56 0.78 -0.37
N GLY A 133 -11.72 1.40 -0.54
CA GLY A 133 -12.18 2.52 0.30
C GLY A 133 -11.44 3.86 0.07
N ARG A 134 -10.62 3.96 -0.99
CA ARG A 134 -9.95 5.21 -1.36
C ARG A 134 -10.85 6.12 -2.19
N SER A 135 -10.49 7.40 -2.25
CA SER A 135 -11.23 8.36 -3.06
C SER A 135 -11.07 8.05 -4.55
N ARG A 136 -12.05 8.43 -5.37
CA ARG A 136 -11.97 8.30 -6.82
C ARG A 136 -10.76 9.03 -7.42
N ALA A 137 -10.31 10.12 -6.80
CA ALA A 137 -9.14 10.86 -7.25
C ALA A 137 -7.85 10.05 -7.06
N ASP A 138 -7.76 9.29 -5.97
CA ASP A 138 -6.58 8.47 -5.66
C ASP A 138 -6.55 7.21 -6.53
N ILE A 139 -7.70 6.57 -6.73
CA ILE A 139 -7.80 5.36 -7.57
C ILE A 139 -7.47 5.67 -9.04
N LYS A 140 -7.80 6.88 -9.52
CA LYS A 140 -7.42 7.33 -10.88
C LYS A 140 -5.91 7.46 -11.07
N ARG A 141 -5.13 7.61 -10.00
CA ARG A 141 -3.66 7.67 -10.05
C ARG A 141 -3.03 6.28 -9.92
N CYS A 142 -3.83 5.22 -9.93
CA CYS A 142 -3.34 3.85 -9.83
C CYS A 142 -3.29 3.20 -11.22
N LEU A 143 -2.15 2.61 -11.55
CA LEU A 143 -1.91 1.83 -12.76
C LEU A 143 -1.85 0.35 -12.40
N CYS A 144 -2.69 -0.46 -13.04
CA CYS A 144 -2.71 -1.91 -12.83
C CYS A 144 -2.53 -2.62 -14.18
N TYR A 145 -1.50 -3.45 -14.29
CA TYR A 145 -1.23 -4.26 -15.46
C TYR A 145 -1.53 -5.72 -15.14
N VAL A 146 -2.41 -6.33 -15.91
CA VAL A 146 -2.86 -7.71 -15.72
C VAL A 146 -2.41 -8.54 -16.90
N ASN A 147 -1.56 -9.53 -16.65
CA ASN A 147 -1.20 -10.52 -17.65
C ASN A 147 -2.13 -11.74 -17.53
N LYS A 148 -2.97 -11.97 -18.53
CA LYS A 148 -3.85 -13.14 -18.62
C LYS A 148 -3.24 -14.14 -19.61
N PRO A 149 -2.71 -15.28 -19.15
CA PRO A 149 -2.25 -16.32 -20.07
C PRO A 149 -3.44 -16.95 -20.80
N PHE A 150 -3.27 -17.27 -22.08
CA PHE A 150 -4.26 -18.02 -22.85
C PHE A 150 -4.32 -19.46 -22.33
N LYS A 151 -5.42 -19.85 -21.67
CA LYS A 151 -5.66 -21.24 -21.27
C LYS A 151 -6.11 -22.05 -22.48
N THR A 152 -5.31 -23.02 -22.93
CA THR A 152 -5.82 -24.13 -23.74
C THR A 152 -6.59 -25.09 -22.83
N PRO A 153 -7.72 -25.69 -23.28
CA PRO A 153 -8.47 -26.65 -22.48
C PRO A 153 -7.61 -27.87 -22.17
N ASP A 154 -7.40 -28.10 -20.88
CA ASP A 154 -6.48 -29.09 -20.33
C ASP A 154 -6.90 -30.53 -20.69
N ARG A 155 -6.13 -31.18 -21.56
CA ARG A 155 -6.17 -32.62 -21.80
C ARG A 155 -5.01 -33.27 -21.05
N ARG A 156 -5.08 -33.37 -19.73
CA ARG A 156 -4.28 -34.32 -18.91
C ARG A 156 -4.88 -34.46 -17.50
N LYS A 157 -5.95 -35.25 -17.41
CA LYS A 157 -6.23 -36.01 -16.19
C LYS A 157 -5.32 -37.23 -16.18
N THR A 158 -4.27 -37.22 -15.37
CA THR A 158 -3.63 -38.44 -14.82
C THR A 158 -2.69 -38.04 -13.70
N ASP A 159 -2.97 -38.58 -12.51
CA ASP A 159 -2.10 -38.76 -11.33
C ASP A 159 -1.05 -37.69 -11.03
N ASP A 160 -1.22 -36.92 -9.95
CA ASP A 160 -0.73 -37.32 -8.63
C ASP A 160 -1.22 -36.30 -7.58
N LYS A 161 -1.27 -36.71 -6.31
CA LYS A 161 -1.75 -35.91 -5.18
C LYS A 161 -0.88 -34.65 -4.97
N GLN A 162 -1.29 -33.50 -5.49
CA GLN A 162 -0.76 -32.17 -5.11
C GLN A 162 -1.81 -31.35 -4.35
N PRO A 163 -1.39 -30.48 -3.41
CA PRO A 163 -2.18 -30.08 -2.27
C PRO A 163 -3.26 -29.04 -2.61
N THR A 164 -4.31 -29.04 -1.78
CA THR A 164 -5.51 -28.19 -1.75
C THR A 164 -5.23 -26.67 -1.88
N ASP A 165 -3.98 -26.25 -1.63
CA ASP A 165 -3.53 -24.86 -1.62
C ASP A 165 -3.49 -24.23 -3.02
N TYR A 166 -3.20 -25.01 -4.08
CA TYR A 166 -3.13 -24.49 -5.45
C TYR A 166 -4.51 -24.18 -6.05
N GLN A 167 -5.54 -24.92 -5.65
CA GLN A 167 -6.92 -24.66 -6.10
C GLN A 167 -7.51 -23.41 -5.46
N THR A 168 -7.26 -23.21 -4.16
CA THR A 168 -7.76 -22.04 -3.41
C THR A 168 -7.11 -20.75 -3.90
N THR A 169 -5.79 -20.76 -4.11
CA THR A 169 -5.06 -19.61 -4.67
C THR A 169 -5.44 -19.30 -6.12
N SER A 170 -5.81 -20.32 -6.91
CA SER A 170 -6.31 -20.11 -8.28
C SER A 170 -7.70 -19.47 -8.33
N VAL A 171 -8.59 -19.78 -7.37
CA VAL A 171 -9.91 -19.14 -7.24
C VAL A 171 -9.76 -17.69 -6.79
N ALA A 172 -8.96 -17.42 -5.75
CA ALA A 172 -8.73 -16.06 -5.26
C ALA A 172 -8.09 -15.14 -6.32
N LEU A 173 -7.14 -15.67 -7.10
CA LEU A 173 -6.61 -14.97 -8.29
C LEU A 173 -7.68 -14.60 -9.30
N LYS A 174 -8.60 -15.52 -9.53
CA LYS A 174 -9.65 -15.35 -10.53
C LYS A 174 -10.61 -14.25 -10.07
N GLU A 175 -11.04 -14.28 -8.81
CA GLU A 175 -11.84 -13.21 -8.20
C GLU A 175 -11.12 -11.86 -8.28
N LEU A 176 -9.82 -11.81 -8.00
CA LEU A 176 -9.02 -10.58 -8.11
C LEU A 176 -9.02 -10.03 -9.56
N ARG A 177 -8.81 -10.90 -10.57
CA ARG A 177 -8.69 -10.50 -11.98
C ARG A 177 -10.02 -10.27 -12.70
N GLU A 178 -11.07 -10.97 -12.29
CA GLU A 178 -12.35 -11.00 -13.00
C GLU A 178 -13.43 -10.19 -12.28
N ASP A 179 -13.35 -10.03 -10.96
CA ASP A 179 -14.33 -9.27 -10.20
C ASP A 179 -13.72 -7.98 -9.64
N PHE A 180 -12.66 -8.06 -8.83
CA PHE A 180 -12.13 -6.90 -8.10
C PHE A 180 -11.60 -5.79 -9.03
N LEU A 181 -10.65 -6.12 -9.91
CA LEU A 181 -10.04 -5.12 -10.80
C LEU A 181 -11.06 -4.54 -11.81
N PRO A 182 -11.91 -5.34 -12.49
CA PRO A 182 -12.94 -4.79 -13.38
C PRO A 182 -13.96 -3.91 -12.65
N ASN A 183 -14.37 -4.28 -11.44
CA ASN A 183 -15.26 -3.44 -10.63
C ASN A 183 -14.62 -2.08 -10.34
N LEU A 184 -13.31 -2.01 -10.08
CA LEU A 184 -12.59 -0.74 -9.88
C LEU A 184 -12.51 0.11 -11.14
N VAL A 185 -12.33 -0.50 -12.31
CA VAL A 185 -12.40 0.20 -13.61
C VAL A 185 -13.79 0.81 -13.79
N GLN A 186 -14.84 0.02 -13.56
CA GLN A 186 -16.22 0.46 -13.78
C GLN A 186 -16.65 1.56 -12.79
N SER A 187 -16.36 1.37 -11.50
CA SER A 187 -16.80 2.28 -10.44
C SER A 187 -15.94 3.55 -10.33
N HIS A 188 -14.63 3.44 -10.55
CA HIS A 188 -13.69 4.53 -10.26
C HIS A 188 -12.90 5.03 -11.48
N LYS A 189 -13.05 4.39 -12.65
CA LYS A 189 -12.25 4.64 -13.86
C LYS A 189 -10.75 4.41 -13.63
N ALA A 190 -10.41 3.35 -12.88
CA ALA A 190 -9.03 2.90 -12.73
C ALA A 190 -8.41 2.53 -14.10
N LEU A 191 -7.11 2.76 -14.26
CA LEU A 191 -6.38 2.37 -15.46
C LEU A 191 -5.88 0.93 -15.28
N VAL A 192 -6.66 -0.01 -15.84
CA VAL A 192 -6.31 -1.43 -15.84
C VAL A 192 -6.04 -1.89 -17.27
N TYR A 193 -4.83 -2.34 -17.55
CA TYR A 193 -4.44 -2.88 -18.84
C TYR A 193 -4.38 -4.40 -18.79
N THR A 194 -5.05 -5.08 -19.72
CA THR A 194 -5.02 -6.54 -19.80
C THR A 194 -4.28 -6.96 -21.05
N THR A 195 -3.15 -7.65 -20.90
CA THR A 195 -2.44 -8.29 -22.00
C THR A 195 -2.76 -9.77 -22.02
N ILE A 196 -3.12 -10.30 -23.19
CA ILE A 196 -3.30 -11.74 -23.40
C ILE A 196 -1.98 -12.28 -23.94
N SER A 197 -1.21 -12.97 -23.10
CA SER A 197 0.01 -13.64 -23.56
C SER A 197 -0.38 -14.91 -24.31
N THR A 198 -0.11 -14.95 -25.62
CA THR A 198 -0.16 -16.18 -26.43
C THR A 198 1.10 -16.98 -26.17
N THR A 199 0.94 -18.13 -25.52
CA THR A 199 2.00 -19.09 -25.19
C THR A 199 2.51 -19.84 -26.43
N THR A 200 2.90 -19.12 -27.48
CA THR A 200 3.76 -19.65 -28.54
C THR A 200 5.11 -19.01 -28.34
N MET A 201 5.95 -19.70 -27.57
CA MET A 201 7.34 -19.35 -27.33
C MET A 201 8.11 -19.35 -28.65
N GLU A 202 8.21 -18.19 -29.27
CA GLU A 202 9.44 -17.81 -29.95
C GLU A 202 10.18 -16.87 -29.00
N LEU A 203 11.42 -17.23 -28.65
CA LEU A 203 12.29 -16.52 -27.69
C LEU A 203 12.54 -15.04 -28.05
N SER A 204 12.09 -14.59 -29.21
CA SER A 204 12.05 -13.18 -29.67
C SER A 204 10.90 -12.37 -29.06
N GLY A 205 9.80 -12.99 -28.63
CA GLY A 205 8.59 -12.30 -28.18
C GLY A 205 8.61 -11.82 -26.73
N GLU A 206 9.34 -12.49 -25.83
CA GLU A 206 9.41 -12.10 -24.41
C GLU A 206 10.17 -10.78 -24.21
N GLN A 207 11.20 -10.53 -25.02
CA GLN A 207 11.92 -9.25 -25.02
C GLN A 207 11.03 -8.12 -25.58
N SER A 208 10.31 -8.37 -26.68
CA SER A 208 9.35 -7.41 -27.24
C SER A 208 8.24 -7.05 -26.25
N TYR A 209 7.69 -8.04 -25.53
CA TYR A 209 6.65 -7.78 -24.53
C TYR A 209 7.16 -6.91 -23.38
N ALA A 210 8.36 -7.20 -22.87
CA ALA A 210 8.95 -6.41 -21.78
C ALA A 210 9.25 -4.97 -22.22
N GLU A 211 9.74 -4.78 -23.45
CA GLU A 211 9.99 -3.46 -24.03
C GLU A 211 8.68 -2.69 -24.28
N GLU A 212 7.66 -3.32 -24.86
CA GLU A 212 6.35 -2.71 -25.09
C GLU A 212 5.67 -2.31 -23.78
N LEU A 213 5.68 -3.21 -22.77
CA LEU A 213 5.17 -2.92 -21.44
C LEU A 213 5.96 -1.77 -20.79
N GLY A 214 7.28 -1.74 -20.96
CA GLY A 214 8.15 -0.68 -20.48
C GLY A 214 7.81 0.67 -21.10
N HIS A 215 7.62 0.72 -22.42
CA HIS A 215 7.20 1.93 -23.13
C HIS A 215 5.80 2.40 -22.70
N GLN A 216 4.86 1.47 -22.55
CA GLN A 216 3.52 1.79 -22.08
C GLN A 216 3.54 2.34 -20.65
N LEU A 217 4.26 1.68 -19.74
CA LEU A 217 4.45 2.13 -18.36
C LEU A 217 5.06 3.52 -18.31
N TYR A 218 6.11 3.78 -19.09
CA TYR A 218 6.74 5.10 -19.15
C TYR A 218 5.76 6.18 -19.64
N SER A 219 5.02 5.91 -20.71
CA SER A 219 4.04 6.83 -21.27
C SER A 219 2.95 7.17 -20.25
N ASP A 220 2.42 6.16 -19.57
CA ASP A 220 1.35 6.32 -18.59
C ASP A 220 1.81 7.08 -17.34
N LEU A 221 3.02 6.78 -16.85
CA LEU A 221 3.61 7.51 -15.73
C LEU A 221 3.85 8.96 -16.09
N LYS A 222 4.38 9.23 -17.28
CA LYS A 222 4.56 10.60 -17.77
C LYS A 222 3.23 11.35 -17.82
N GLN A 223 2.19 10.73 -18.38
CA GLN A 223 0.86 11.33 -18.44
C GLN A 223 0.28 11.61 -17.05
N LEU A 224 0.44 10.70 -16.08
CA LEU A 224 -0.01 10.91 -14.71
C LEU A 224 0.73 12.04 -13.99
N ILE A 225 2.05 12.16 -14.24
CA ILE A 225 2.87 13.24 -13.71
C ILE A 225 2.41 14.57 -14.31
N ASP A 226 2.27 14.65 -15.64
CA ASP A 226 1.85 15.87 -16.34
C ASP A 226 0.47 16.35 -15.82
N GLN A 227 -0.50 15.44 -15.70
CA GLN A 227 -1.83 15.74 -15.13
C GLN A 227 -1.79 16.18 -13.65
N SER A 228 -0.78 15.75 -12.89
CA SER A 228 -0.64 16.12 -11.49
C SER A 228 0.02 17.49 -11.33
N VAL A 229 0.95 17.84 -12.21
CA VAL A 229 1.56 19.17 -12.28
C VAL A 229 0.52 20.23 -12.64
N GLU A 230 -0.31 19.98 -13.66
CA GLU A 230 -1.40 20.90 -14.04
C GLU A 230 -2.38 21.14 -12.88
N LYS A 231 -2.73 20.09 -12.12
CA LYS A 231 -3.61 20.21 -10.95
C LYS A 231 -2.95 20.95 -9.77
N ASN A 232 -1.63 20.91 -9.65
CA ASN A 232 -0.93 21.65 -8.60
C ASN A 232 -0.96 23.16 -8.88
N GLU A 233 -0.90 23.59 -10.15
CA GLU A 233 -1.06 25.00 -10.49
C GLU A 233 -2.46 25.53 -10.09
N ASP A 234 -3.52 24.76 -10.35
CA ASP A 234 -4.88 25.07 -9.90
C ASP A 234 -5.01 25.06 -8.36
N GLN A 235 -4.38 24.08 -7.69
CA GLN A 235 -4.38 24.00 -6.23
C GLN A 235 -3.54 25.10 -5.58
N THR A 236 -2.55 25.68 -6.27
CA THR A 236 -1.77 26.80 -5.74
C THR A 236 -2.68 27.99 -5.43
N GLN A 237 -3.72 28.22 -6.25
CA GLN A 237 -4.75 29.22 -5.96
C GLN A 237 -5.61 28.86 -4.72
N GLY A 238 -5.91 27.57 -4.53
CA GLY A 238 -6.59 27.05 -3.34
C GLY A 238 -5.73 27.06 -2.07
N PHE A 239 -4.42 26.91 -2.22
CA PHE A 239 -3.46 26.99 -1.11
C PHE A 239 -3.38 28.41 -0.57
N PHE A 240 -3.34 29.42 -1.46
CA PHE A 240 -3.41 30.82 -1.03
C PHE A 240 -4.73 31.15 -0.32
N SER A 241 -5.86 30.56 -0.73
CA SER A 241 -7.14 30.78 -0.04
C SER A 241 -7.19 30.09 1.33
N GLN A 242 -6.68 28.87 1.47
CA GLN A 242 -6.53 28.19 2.77
C GLN A 242 -5.56 28.92 3.70
N GLN A 243 -4.44 29.39 3.17
CA GLN A 243 -3.46 30.15 3.95
C GLN A 243 -4.03 31.50 4.40
N ARG A 244 -4.87 32.13 3.58
CA ARG A 244 -5.62 33.32 3.98
C ARG A 244 -6.61 33.04 5.11
N GLU A 245 -7.31 31.91 5.08
CA GLU A 245 -8.22 31.49 6.16
C GLU A 245 -7.46 31.25 7.47
N LEU A 246 -6.30 30.60 7.42
CA LEU A 246 -5.42 30.45 8.59
C LEU A 246 -4.92 31.80 9.11
N CYS A 247 -4.52 32.71 8.21
CA CYS A 247 -4.14 34.07 8.59
C CYS A 247 -5.29 34.81 9.28
N ASP A 248 -6.54 34.66 8.83
CA ASP A 248 -7.71 35.26 9.47
C ASP A 248 -7.94 34.68 10.87
N ILE A 249 -7.89 33.35 11.02
CA ILE A 249 -8.01 32.68 12.33
C ILE A 249 -6.94 33.19 13.30
N PHE A 250 -5.67 33.22 12.87
CA PHE A 250 -4.58 33.71 13.71
C PHE A 250 -4.70 35.20 14.00
N SER A 251 -5.14 36.02 13.04
CA SER A 251 -5.36 37.46 13.25
C SER A 251 -6.41 37.71 14.34
N ARG A 252 -7.48 36.91 14.42
CA ARG A 252 -8.49 36.98 15.51
C ARG A 252 -7.91 36.66 16.89
N LEU A 253 -6.81 35.91 16.96
CA LEU A 253 -6.12 35.60 18.22
C LEU A 253 -5.17 36.72 18.67
N TYR A 254 -4.89 37.70 17.80
CA TYR A 254 -4.08 38.86 18.14
C TYR A 254 -4.90 39.87 18.95
N LYS A 255 -4.53 40.05 20.23
CA LYS A 255 -5.30 40.88 21.18
C LYS A 255 -4.56 42.12 21.67
N ILE A 256 -3.24 42.16 21.53
CA ILE A 256 -2.39 43.22 22.08
C ILE A 256 -1.76 43.94 20.92
N GLU A 257 -2.21 45.16 20.66
CA GLU A 257 -1.61 46.01 19.63
C GLU A 257 -0.17 46.39 19.99
N ARG A 258 0.66 46.47 18.97
CA ARG A 258 2.10 46.70 19.04
C ARG A 258 2.49 47.72 17.97
N ASP A 259 3.36 48.66 18.31
CA ASP A 259 3.81 49.70 17.37
C ASP A 259 4.61 49.09 16.20
N GLU A 260 5.19 47.92 16.41
CA GLU A 260 5.89 47.11 15.42
C GLU A 260 4.99 46.67 14.26
N VAL A 261 3.66 46.65 14.42
CA VAL A 261 2.71 46.36 13.32
C VAL A 261 2.92 47.33 12.16
N THR A 262 3.12 48.62 12.46
CA THR A 262 3.31 49.67 11.46
C THR A 262 4.59 49.45 10.65
N HIS A 263 5.64 48.95 11.30
CA HIS A 263 6.94 48.70 10.66
C HIS A 263 6.87 47.51 9.70
N VAL A 264 6.18 46.44 10.10
CA VAL A 264 5.97 45.27 9.23
C VAL A 264 5.01 45.60 8.09
N ARG A 265 3.96 46.40 8.33
CA ARG A 265 3.05 46.85 7.26
C ARG A 265 3.79 47.67 6.21
N ALA A 266 4.57 48.67 6.65
CA ALA A 266 5.39 49.47 5.75
C ALA A 266 6.39 48.62 4.96
N TYR A 267 6.88 47.53 5.54
CA TYR A 267 7.72 46.57 4.84
C TYR A 267 6.96 45.76 3.77
N LEU A 268 5.75 45.28 4.09
CA LEU A 268 4.92 44.50 3.16
C LEU A 268 4.43 45.34 1.97
N GLU A 269 4.22 46.64 2.17
CA GLU A 269 3.83 47.59 1.11
C GLU A 269 5.01 48.01 0.22
N GLN A 270 6.26 47.79 0.66
CA GLN A 270 7.44 48.11 -0.13
C GLN A 270 7.78 46.96 -1.09
N ASP A 271 8.04 47.30 -2.35
CA ASP A 271 8.53 46.34 -3.35
C ASP A 271 10.04 46.10 -3.13
N THR A 272 10.38 45.19 -2.21
CA THR A 272 11.77 44.82 -1.87
C THR A 272 12.01 43.32 -2.01
N ASN A 273 13.14 42.94 -2.60
CA ASN A 273 13.60 41.55 -2.70
C ASN A 273 14.35 41.05 -1.45
N ARG A 274 14.32 41.79 -0.33
CA ARG A 274 14.95 41.34 0.91
C ARG A 274 13.98 40.43 1.68
N PRO A 275 14.47 39.43 2.43
CA PRO A 275 13.61 38.65 3.32
C PRO A 275 13.36 39.40 4.64
N LEU A 276 12.11 39.39 5.11
CA LEU A 276 11.76 39.89 6.45
C LEU A 276 12.19 38.88 7.51
N VAL A 277 12.92 39.33 8.53
CA VAL A 277 13.31 38.47 9.66
C VAL A 277 12.67 39.00 10.94
N LEU A 278 11.80 38.18 11.54
CA LEU A 278 11.17 38.47 12.83
C LEU A 278 11.88 37.71 13.95
N VAL A 279 12.52 38.43 14.86
CA VAL A 279 13.28 37.85 15.98
C VAL A 279 12.48 37.95 17.28
N GLY A 280 12.45 36.88 18.05
CA GLY A 280 11.82 36.82 19.37
C GLY A 280 11.93 35.44 20.00
N GLY A 281 11.77 35.35 21.32
CA GLY A 281 11.84 34.09 22.06
C GLY A 281 10.83 33.02 21.60
N PRO A 282 10.97 31.76 22.04
CA PRO A 282 9.97 30.73 21.78
C PRO A 282 8.62 31.16 22.36
N CYS A 283 7.53 30.82 21.66
CA CYS A 283 6.15 31.12 22.08
C CYS A 283 5.79 32.60 22.29
N THR A 284 6.56 33.55 21.74
CA THR A 284 6.23 35.00 21.83
C THR A 284 5.14 35.46 20.86
N GLY A 285 4.49 34.54 20.15
CA GLY A 285 3.39 34.87 19.23
C GLY A 285 3.81 35.43 17.87
N LYS A 286 5.06 35.22 17.43
CA LYS A 286 5.58 35.68 16.12
C LYS A 286 4.66 35.34 14.93
N SER A 287 4.15 34.10 14.89
CA SER A 287 3.26 33.65 13.81
C SER A 287 1.91 34.37 13.83
N VAL A 288 1.34 34.59 15.02
CA VAL A 288 0.07 35.32 15.20
C VAL A 288 0.23 36.79 14.82
N PHE A 289 1.35 37.40 15.19
CA PHE A 289 1.71 38.77 14.82
C PHE A 289 1.86 38.94 13.29
N LEU A 290 2.60 38.05 12.62
CA LEU A 290 2.75 38.11 11.15
C LEU A 290 1.42 37.87 10.42
N ALA A 291 0.61 36.92 10.89
CA ALA A 291 -0.72 36.68 10.34
C ALA A 291 -1.63 37.91 10.46
N HIS A 292 -1.55 38.62 11.59
CA HIS A 292 -2.28 39.87 11.79
C HIS A 292 -1.83 40.98 10.82
N CYS A 293 -0.52 41.20 10.66
CA CYS A 293 0.02 42.18 9.73
C CYS A 293 -0.35 41.84 8.27
N ALA A 294 -0.27 40.57 7.87
CA ALA A 294 -0.59 40.11 6.53
C ALA A 294 -2.10 40.22 6.19
N ASN A 295 -2.99 40.22 7.19
CA ASN A 295 -4.43 40.38 6.96
C ASN A 295 -4.87 41.86 6.79
N GLN A 296 -3.94 42.80 7.00
CA GLN A 296 -4.22 44.25 6.94
C GLN A 296 -3.75 44.91 5.65
N VAL A 297 -3.07 44.16 4.78
CA VAL A 297 -2.56 44.56 3.46
C VAL A 297 -3.35 43.83 2.39
#